data_AF-A0AAV0E575-F1
#
_entry.id   AF-A0AAV0E575-F1
#
_cell.length_a   1.000
_cell.length_b   1.000
_cell.length_c   1.000
_cell.angle_alpha   90.00
_cell.angle_beta   90.00
_cell.angle_gamma   90.00
#
_symmetry.space_group_name_H-M   'P 1'
#
loop_
_entity.id
_entity.type
_entity.pdbx_description
1 polymer ?
#
loop_
_entity_poly.entity_id
_entity_poly.type
_entity_poly.pdbx_seq_one_letter_code
_entity_poly.pdbx_strand_id
1 'polypeptide(L)'
;MGEIVRDMLLEYVKYSPLETKAAMLESVKPKRLVMKWRDAKNSDDYGIYCMRHMETYKGEGVQGWECGLGKNDKKKIASLRFKYVAAMLYADANELKLEVFNQAREYGKKKEKARGKKPRP
;
A
#
# COMPACT_ATOMS: atom_id res chain seq x y z
N MET A 1 -8.88 -10.66 17.04
CA MET A 1 -8.16 -9.67 16.19
C MET A 1 -8.81 -8.29 16.22
N GLY A 2 -10.13 -8.15 16.01
CA GLY A 2 -10.78 -6.82 16.08
C GLY A 2 -10.64 -6.13 17.44
N GLU A 3 -10.82 -6.88 18.53
CA GLU A 3 -10.66 -6.36 19.91
C GLU A 3 -9.23 -5.91 20.18
N ILE A 4 -8.23 -6.71 19.83
CA ILE A 4 -6.81 -6.35 19.98
C ILE A 4 -6.48 -5.01 19.31
N VAL A 5 -6.96 -4.77 18.08
CA VAL A 5 -6.71 -3.51 17.37
C VAL A 5 -7.38 -2.33 18.07
N ARG A 6 -8.60 -2.51 18.60
CA ARG A 6 -9.27 -1.48 19.41
C ARG A 6 -8.47 -1.19 20.67
N ASP A 7 -8.03 -2.21 21.38
CA ASP A 7 -7.34 -2.05 22.66
C ASP A 7 -5.99 -1.36 22.45
N MET A 8 -5.25 -1.71 21.40
CA MET A 8 -4.02 -1.00 21.00
C MET A 8 -4.30 0.47 20.66
N LEU A 9 -5.35 0.75 19.88
CA LEU A 9 -5.73 2.12 19.55
C LEU A 9 -6.17 2.91 20.80
N LEU A 10 -6.89 2.27 21.71
CA LEU A 10 -7.35 2.87 22.96
C LEU A 10 -6.16 3.27 23.83
N GLU A 11 -5.18 2.38 23.99
CA GLU A 11 -3.93 2.70 24.70
C GLU A 11 -3.19 3.86 24.02
N TYR A 12 -3.03 3.83 22.69
CA TYR A 12 -2.42 4.95 21.97
C TYR A 12 -3.15 6.27 22.22
N VAL A 13 -4.48 6.27 22.17
CA VAL A 13 -5.29 7.48 22.32
C VAL A 13 -5.18 8.05 23.74
N LYS A 14 -5.16 7.20 24.78
CA LYS A 14 -4.98 7.61 26.18
C LYS A 14 -3.67 8.36 26.43
N TYR A 15 -2.60 8.00 25.72
CA TYR A 15 -1.29 8.65 25.85
C TYR A 15 -1.00 9.67 24.74
N SER A 16 -2.04 10.12 24.02
CA SER A 16 -1.92 11.08 22.93
C SER A 16 -2.71 12.36 23.24
N PRO A 17 -2.51 13.46 22.47
CA PRO A 17 -3.37 14.64 22.55
C PRO A 17 -4.86 14.41 22.30
N LEU A 18 -5.27 13.17 21.95
CA LEU A 18 -6.65 12.77 21.71
C LEU A 18 -7.30 12.06 22.91
N GLU A 19 -6.69 12.09 24.11
CA GLU A 19 -7.16 11.37 25.32
C GLU A 19 -8.66 11.54 25.60
N THR A 20 -9.23 12.71 25.31
CA THR A 20 -10.67 13.00 25.46
C THR A 20 -11.58 12.12 24.61
N LYS A 21 -11.03 11.45 23.59
CA LYS A 21 -11.73 10.49 22.73
C LYS A 21 -11.64 9.04 23.22
N ALA A 22 -10.85 8.75 24.26
CA ALA A 22 -10.66 7.38 24.75
C ALA A 22 -11.98 6.74 25.22
N ALA A 23 -12.79 7.46 25.99
CA ALA A 23 -14.08 6.99 26.47
C ALA A 23 -15.04 6.58 25.34
N MET A 24 -14.97 7.28 24.19
CA MET A 24 -15.76 6.90 23.01
C MET A 24 -15.31 5.55 22.45
N LEU A 25 -14.01 5.26 22.45
CA LEU A 25 -13.44 4.03 21.88
C LEU A 25 -13.69 2.78 22.72
N GLU A 26 -13.85 2.92 24.05
CA GLU A 26 -14.13 1.79 24.96
C GLU A 26 -15.40 1.04 24.58
N SER A 27 -16.44 1.79 24.18
CA SER A 27 -17.75 1.24 23.79
C SER A 27 -17.82 0.79 22.32
N VAL A 28 -16.79 1.08 21.51
CA VAL A 28 -16.80 0.74 20.09
C VAL A 28 -16.63 -0.76 19.92
N LYS A 29 -17.60 -1.38 19.24
CA LYS A 29 -17.48 -2.76 18.75
C LYS A 29 -16.80 -2.74 17.37
N PRO A 30 -15.56 -3.24 17.24
CA PRO A 30 -14.85 -3.21 15.96
C PRO A 30 -15.59 -4.05 14.93
N LYS A 31 -15.89 -3.44 13.78
CA LYS A 31 -16.51 -4.14 12.65
C LYS A 31 -15.50 -4.22 11.51
N ARG A 32 -15.23 -5.44 11.06
CA ARG A 32 -14.43 -5.65 9.84
C ARG A 32 -15.26 -5.17 8.66
N LEU A 33 -14.73 -4.18 7.94
CA LEU A 33 -15.41 -3.66 6.76
C LEU A 33 -15.51 -4.73 5.68
N VAL A 34 -16.64 -4.79 4.97
CA VAL A 34 -16.83 -5.67 3.81
C VAL A 34 -16.64 -4.82 2.56
N MET A 35 -15.59 -5.13 1.81
CA MET A 35 -15.18 -4.35 0.65
C MET A 35 -15.54 -5.07 -0.64
N LYS A 36 -16.11 -4.34 -1.60
CA LYS A 36 -16.61 -4.90 -2.88
C LYS A 36 -15.51 -5.56 -3.73
N TRP A 37 -14.27 -5.09 -3.61
CA TRP A 37 -13.12 -5.56 -4.37
C TRP A 37 -12.32 -6.69 -3.69
N ARG A 38 -12.72 -7.14 -2.49
CA ARG A 38 -12.01 -8.19 -1.73
C ARG A 38 -12.00 -9.51 -2.51
N ASP A 39 -10.82 -10.08 -2.69
CA ASP A 39 -10.62 -11.46 -3.13
C ASP A 39 -9.78 -12.20 -2.09
N ALA A 40 -10.34 -13.25 -1.49
CA ALA A 40 -9.66 -14.05 -0.48
C ALA A 40 -8.51 -14.92 -1.04
N LYS A 41 -8.46 -15.10 -2.37
CA LYS A 41 -7.44 -15.91 -3.04
C LYS A 41 -6.18 -15.12 -3.40
N ASN A 42 -6.21 -13.79 -3.30
CA ASN A 42 -5.08 -12.93 -3.66
C ASN A 42 -4.29 -12.52 -2.43
N SER A 43 -3.17 -13.21 -2.17
CA SER A 43 -2.23 -12.89 -1.08
C SER A 43 -1.22 -11.80 -1.43
N ASP A 44 -0.91 -11.64 -2.71
CA ASP A 44 0.29 -10.92 -3.14
C ASP A 44 0.06 -9.40 -3.22
N ASP A 45 -1.21 -8.99 -3.27
CA ASP A 45 -1.60 -7.59 -3.48
C ASP A 45 -2.03 -6.86 -2.20
N TYR A 46 -2.00 -7.51 -1.03
CA TYR A 46 -2.44 -6.88 0.23
C TYR A 46 -1.70 -5.58 0.57
N GLY A 47 -0.40 -5.49 0.24
CA GLY A 47 0.37 -4.25 0.39
C GLY A 47 -0.16 -3.12 -0.49
N ILE A 48 -0.55 -3.41 -1.74
CA ILE A 48 -1.10 -2.43 -2.68
C ILE A 48 -2.47 -1.94 -2.20
N TYR A 49 -3.33 -2.85 -1.74
CA TYR A 49 -4.62 -2.50 -1.15
C TYR A 49 -4.45 -1.61 0.08
N CYS A 50 -3.53 -1.97 0.99
CA CYS A 50 -3.26 -1.18 2.19
C CYS A 50 -2.81 0.25 1.87
N MET A 51 -1.80 0.40 1.01
CA MET A 51 -1.31 1.71 0.59
C MET A 51 -2.39 2.55 -0.11
N ARG A 52 -3.18 1.93 -1.00
CA ARG A 52 -4.29 2.62 -1.67
C ARG A 52 -5.35 3.08 -0.68
N HIS A 53 -5.61 2.29 0.35
CA HIS A 53 -6.57 2.70 1.37
C HIS A 53 -6.10 3.89 2.18
N MET A 54 -4.85 3.87 2.65
CA MET A 54 -4.29 4.99 3.40
C MET A 54 -4.24 6.27 2.53
N GLU A 55 -4.00 6.13 1.22
CA GLU A 55 -4.00 7.26 0.28
C GLU A 55 -5.40 7.88 0.12
N THR A 56 -6.45 7.06 -0.03
CA THR A 56 -7.80 7.54 -0.36
C THR A 56 -8.71 7.73 0.84
N TYR A 57 -8.38 7.20 2.01
CA TYR A 57 -9.21 7.37 3.20
C TYR A 57 -9.04 8.78 3.78
N LYS A 58 -10.13 9.56 3.80
CA LYS A 58 -10.16 10.94 4.30
C LYS A 58 -11.03 11.12 5.56
N GLY A 59 -11.26 10.04 6.30
CA GLY A 59 -12.15 10.06 7.47
C GLY A 59 -13.63 9.90 7.12
N GLU A 60 -13.95 9.55 5.87
CA GLU A 60 -15.32 9.29 5.43
C GLU A 60 -15.89 8.06 6.14
N GLY A 61 -17.21 8.08 6.37
CA GLY A 61 -17.93 6.89 6.80
C GLY A 61 -17.81 5.76 5.77
N VAL A 62 -17.82 4.52 6.24
CA VAL A 62 -17.64 3.29 5.44
C VAL A 62 -18.52 3.26 4.19
N GLN A 63 -19.76 3.76 4.28
CA GLN A 63 -20.71 3.76 3.16
C GLN A 63 -20.34 4.74 2.04
N GLY A 64 -19.58 5.80 2.33
CA GLY A 64 -19.15 6.80 1.36
C GLY A 64 -17.73 6.59 0.84
N TRP A 65 -16.94 5.74 1.51
CA TRP A 65 -15.54 5.56 1.14
C TRP A 65 -15.37 4.64 -0.07
N GLU A 66 -14.89 5.21 -1.18
CA GLU A 66 -14.61 4.50 -2.43
C GLU A 66 -13.13 4.67 -2.80
N CYS A 67 -12.34 3.58 -2.70
CA CYS A 67 -10.90 3.61 -3.01
C CYS A 67 -10.59 3.53 -4.52
N GLY A 68 -11.62 3.41 -5.37
CA GLY A 68 -11.50 3.32 -6.83
C GLY A 68 -11.12 1.93 -7.36
N LEU A 69 -11.12 0.89 -6.51
CA LEU A 69 -10.84 -0.49 -6.89
C LEU A 69 -12.13 -1.30 -7.03
N GLY A 70 -12.23 -2.05 -8.12
CA GLY A 70 -13.24 -3.08 -8.37
C GLY A 70 -12.69 -4.48 -8.14
N LYS A 71 -13.59 -5.47 -8.15
CA LYS A 71 -13.21 -6.89 -8.05
C LYS A 71 -12.41 -7.30 -9.29
N ASN A 72 -11.28 -7.99 -9.10
CA ASN A 72 -10.40 -8.44 -10.18
C ASN A 72 -9.82 -7.32 -11.08
N ASP A 73 -9.65 -6.10 -10.55
CA ASP A 73 -9.06 -4.95 -11.26
C ASP A 73 -7.53 -5.06 -11.48
N LYS A 74 -7.07 -6.17 -12.08
CA LYS A 74 -5.64 -6.50 -12.27
C LYS A 74 -4.84 -5.37 -12.93
N LYS A 75 -5.44 -4.65 -13.88
CA LYS A 75 -4.79 -3.50 -14.56
C LYS A 75 -4.54 -2.33 -13.60
N LYS A 76 -5.52 -1.97 -12.77
CA LYS A 76 -5.34 -0.89 -11.78
C LYS A 76 -4.35 -1.30 -10.70
N ILE A 77 -4.39 -2.55 -10.26
CA ILE A 77 -3.44 -3.09 -9.30
C ILE A 77 -2.01 -3.04 -9.86
N ALA A 78 -1.79 -3.47 -11.11
CA ALA A 78 -0.49 -3.38 -11.76
C ALA A 78 0.00 -1.92 -11.87
N SER A 79 -0.88 -0.99 -12.22
CA SER A 79 -0.58 0.45 -12.28
C SER A 79 -0.20 1.02 -10.91
N LEU A 80 -0.98 0.71 -9.87
CA LEU A 80 -0.67 1.12 -8.50
C LEU A 80 0.63 0.50 -7.99
N ARG A 81 0.88 -0.77 -8.31
CA ARG A 81 2.15 -1.43 -7.99
C ARG A 81 3.32 -0.69 -8.61
N PHE A 82 3.24 -0.33 -9.88
CA PHE A 82 4.28 0.47 -10.53
C PHE A 82 4.45 1.84 -9.86
N LYS A 83 3.33 2.55 -9.59
CA LYS A 83 3.34 3.84 -8.91
C LYS A 83 4.03 3.78 -7.55
N TYR A 84 3.64 2.82 -6.71
CA TYR A 84 4.18 2.70 -5.35
C TYR A 84 5.63 2.22 -5.34
N VAL A 85 5.99 1.27 -6.20
CA VAL A 85 7.39 0.84 -6.35
C VAL A 85 8.26 1.99 -6.82
N ALA A 86 7.83 2.75 -7.83
CA ALA A 86 8.56 3.94 -8.26
C ALA A 86 8.72 4.94 -7.10
N ALA A 87 7.65 5.25 -6.37
CA ALA A 87 7.72 6.14 -5.22
C ALA A 87 8.72 5.65 -4.15
N MET A 88 8.70 4.36 -3.80
CA MET A 88 9.65 3.78 -2.84
C MET A 88 11.10 3.82 -3.35
N LEU A 89 11.33 3.52 -4.62
CA LEU A 89 12.66 3.54 -5.23
C LEU A 89 13.29 4.94 -5.20
N TYR A 90 12.49 5.98 -5.47
CA TYR A 90 12.93 7.36 -5.53
C TYR A 90 12.81 8.12 -4.19
N ALA A 91 12.20 7.54 -3.16
CA ALA A 91 12.06 8.19 -1.87
C ALA A 91 13.42 8.44 -1.21
N ASP A 92 13.59 9.58 -0.54
CA ASP A 92 14.84 9.89 0.17
C ASP A 92 15.06 9.00 1.40
N ALA A 93 13.99 8.42 1.94
CA ALA A 93 14.05 7.40 2.99
C ALA A 93 14.63 6.06 2.52
N ASN A 94 14.79 5.86 1.19
CA ASN A 94 15.42 4.64 0.67
C ASN A 94 16.94 4.75 0.81
N GLU A 95 17.48 4.17 1.88
CA GLU A 95 18.93 4.12 2.15
C GLU A 95 19.71 3.42 1.02
N LEU A 96 19.06 2.54 0.25
CA LEU A 96 19.64 1.82 -0.87
C LEU A 96 19.41 2.51 -2.23
N LYS A 97 18.86 3.74 -2.27
CA LYS A 97 18.51 4.45 -3.50
C LYS A 97 19.66 4.53 -4.50
N LEU A 98 20.86 4.88 -4.04
CA LEU A 98 22.05 4.98 -4.90
C LEU A 98 22.49 3.61 -5.44
N GLU A 99 22.49 2.58 -4.58
CA GLU A 99 22.87 1.23 -4.99
C GLU A 99 21.91 0.69 -6.04
N VAL A 100 20.60 0.79 -5.79
CA VAL A 100 19.57 0.34 -6.73
C VAL A 100 19.67 1.08 -8.06
N PHE A 101 19.96 2.39 -8.03
CA PHE A 101 20.19 3.18 -9.25
C PHE A 101 21.40 2.67 -10.04
N ASN A 102 22.53 2.41 -9.35
CA ASN A 102 23.73 1.89 -9.99
C ASN A 102 23.50 0.49 -10.59
N GLN A 103 22.82 -0.41 -9.87
CA GLN A 103 22.46 -1.73 -10.37
C GLN A 103 21.56 -1.65 -11.61
N ALA A 104 20.55 -0.77 -11.60
CA ALA A 104 19.67 -0.54 -12.74
C ALA A 104 20.46 -0.01 -13.97
N ARG A 105 21.41 0.91 -13.75
CA ARG A 105 22.28 1.43 -14.80
C ARG A 105 23.15 0.34 -15.43
N GLU A 106 23.78 -0.51 -14.61
CA GLU A 106 24.62 -1.61 -15.11
C GLU A 106 23.79 -2.67 -15.84
N TYR A 107 22.57 -2.95 -15.39
CA TYR A 107 21.63 -3.83 -16.10
C TYR A 107 21.27 -3.25 -17.49
N GLY A 108 21.00 -1.94 -17.58
CA GLY A 108 20.73 -1.25 -18.84
C GLY A 108 21.86 -1.44 -19.86
N LYS A 109 23.11 -1.19 -19.44
CA LYS A 109 24.30 -1.39 -20.29
C LYS A 109 24.44 -2.83 -20.80
N LYS A 110 24.20 -3.83 -19.93
CA LYS A 110 24.25 -5.25 -20.32
C LYS A 110 23.20 -5.58 -21.39
N LYS A 111 21.99 -5.04 -21.24
CA LYS A 111 20.88 -5.23 -22.18
C LYS A 111 21.16 -4.62 -23.55
N GLU A 112 21.77 -3.44 -23.61
CA GLU A 112 22.18 -2.79 -24.86
C GLU A 112 23.25 -3.58 -25.61
N LYS A 113 24.28 -4.04 -24.89
CA LYS A 113 25.33 -4.92 -25.45
C LYS A 113 24.74 -6.22 -26.01
N ALA A 114 23.75 -6.81 -25.34
CA ALA A 114 23.06 -8.00 -25.83
C ALA A 114 22.20 -7.73 -27.08
N ARG A 115 21.56 -6.56 -27.18
CA ARG A 115 20.80 -6.15 -28.37
C ARG A 115 21.71 -5.89 -29.58
N GLY A 116 22.86 -5.26 -29.38
CA GLY A 116 23.84 -5.00 -30.45
C GLY A 116 24.52 -6.27 -31.00
N LYS A 117 24.42 -7.41 -30.29
CA LYS A 117 24.97 -8.70 -30.72
C LYS A 117 24.00 -9.60 -31.49
N LYS A 118 22.72 -9.20 -31.67
CA LYS A 118 21.80 -9.98 -32.53
C LYS A 118 22.23 -9.83 -33.99
N PRO A 119 22.54 -10.90 -34.73
CA PRO A 119 22.78 -10.82 -36.16
C PRO A 119 21.53 -10.24 -36.83
N ARG A 120 21.72 -9.33 -37.81
CA ARG A 120 20.61 -8.99 -38.70
C ARG A 120 20.24 -10.26 -39.49
N PRO A 121 18.93 -10.54 -39.65
CA PRO A 121 18.49 -11.65 -40.50
C PRO A 121 18.98 -11.47 -41.94
#